data_AF-A0A0W1A1F3-F1
#
_entry.id   AF-A0A0W1A1F3-F1
#
_cell.length_a   1.000
_cell.length_b   1.000
_cell.length_c   1.000
_cell.angle_alpha   90.00
_cell.angle_beta   90.00
_cell.angle_gamma   90.00
#
_symmetry.space_group_name_H-M   'P 1'
#
loop_
_entity.id
_entity.type
_entity.pdbx_description
1 polymer ?
#
loop_
_entity_poly.entity_id
_entity_poly.type
_entity_poly.pdbx_seq_one_letter_code
_entity_poly.pdbx_strand_id
1 'polypeptide(L)' 'MSILTISRLDLLNEFESAPESALFSQQIIAAVLSCSTQLLERNRWAGTGEDKTNKADLLT' A
#
# COMPACT_ATOMS: atom_id res chain seq x y z
N MET A 1 16.48 -12.41 11.02
CA MET A 1 15.77 -11.93 9.82
C MET A 1 15.87 -10.43 9.81
N SER A 2 16.68 -9.86 8.92
CA SER A 2 16.84 -8.42 8.82
C SER A 2 15.54 -7.86 8.26
N ILE A 3 14.74 -7.25 9.12
CA ILE A 3 13.62 -6.43 8.72
C ILE A 3 14.26 -5.25 7.99
N LEU A 4 14.34 -5.32 6.65
CA LEU A 4 14.70 -4.16 5.86
C LEU A 4 13.67 -3.10 6.22
N THR A 5 14.09 -2.10 6.98
CA THR A 5 13.26 -0.92 7.29
C THR A 5 13.14 -0.14 5.98
N ILE A 6 12.25 -0.59 5.10
CA ILE A 6 11.94 0.13 3.87
C ILE A 6 11.35 1.46 4.31
N SER A 7 12.05 2.55 3.99
CA SER A 7 11.64 3.88 4.42
C SER A 7 10.36 4.25 3.69
N ARG A 8 9.50 5.06 4.34
CA ARG A 8 8.27 5.54 3.70
C ARG A 8 8.55 6.19 2.34
N LEU A 9 9.69 6.88 2.22
CA LEU A 9 10.15 7.48 0.97
C LEU A 9 10.41 6.46 -0.14
N ASP A 10 11.03 5.31 0.15
CA ASP A 10 11.26 4.26 -0.84
C ASP A 10 9.94 3.66 -1.34
N LEU A 11 9.00 3.40 -0.43
CA LEU A 11 7.67 2.89 -0.78
C LEU A 11 6.90 3.89 -1.66
N LEU A 12 7.01 5.19 -1.36
CA LEU A 12 6.39 6.25 -2.17
C LEU A 12 7.05 6.37 -3.54
N ASN A 13 8.37 6.27 -3.61
CA ASN A 13 9.11 6.35 -4.87
C ASN A 13 8.78 5.16 -5.79
N GLU A 14 8.64 3.97 -5.21
CA GLU A 14 8.18 2.76 -5.90
C GLU A 14 6.73 2.91 -6.38
N PHE A 15 5.85 3.49 -5.56
CA PHE A 15 4.48 3.80 -5.95
C PHE A 15 4.43 4.82 -7.11
N GLU A 16 5.19 5.91 -7.05
CA GLU A 16 5.21 6.94 -8.10
C GLU A 16 5.76 6.41 -9.43
N SER A 17 6.83 5.63 -9.39
CA SER A 17 7.47 5.08 -10.59
C SER A 17 6.67 3.93 -11.25
N ALA A 18 5.77 3.30 -10.50
CA ALA A 18 5.03 2.15 -10.99
C ALA A 18 3.80 2.53 -11.86
N PRO A 19 3.46 1.68 -12.86
CA PRO A 19 2.33 1.88 -13.76
C PRO A 19 0.98 1.71 -13.06
N GLU A 20 -0.10 2.16 -13.70
CA GLU A 20 -1.44 2.18 -13.08
C GLU A 20 -2.00 0.79 -12.72
N SER A 21 -1.57 -0.23 -13.47
CA SER A 21 -1.92 -1.64 -13.25
C SER A 21 -1.03 -2.34 -12.22
N ALA A 22 -0.07 -1.64 -11.61
CA ALA A 22 0.82 -2.25 -10.62
C ALA A 22 0.03 -2.57 -9.34
N LEU A 23 0.19 -3.81 -8.87
CA LEU A 23 -0.37 -4.29 -7.61
C LEU A 23 0.61 -3.99 -6.48
N PHE A 24 0.13 -3.30 -5.45
CA PHE A 24 0.96 -2.97 -4.29
C PHE A 24 0.62 -3.80 -3.06
N SER A 25 1.62 -3.96 -2.19
CA SER A 25 1.43 -4.57 -0.88
C SER A 25 0.79 -3.60 0.11
N GLN A 26 0.14 -4.12 1.15
CA GLN A 26 -0.45 -3.31 2.23
C GLN A 26 0.52 -2.28 2.84
N GLN A 27 1.82 -2.52 2.82
CA GLN A 27 2.80 -1.57 3.36
C GLN A 27 2.94 -0.32 2.48
N ILE A 28 2.97 -0.50 1.16
CA ILE A 28 3.01 0.61 0.20
C ILE A 28 1.68 1.37 0.24
N ILE A 29 0.56 0.64 0.27
CA ILE A 29 -0.78 1.23 0.35
C ILE A 29 -0.92 2.08 1.63
N ALA A 30 -0.44 1.55 2.77
CA ALA A 30 -0.39 2.27 4.05
C ALA A 30 0.46 3.55 3.97
N ALA A 31 1.65 3.45 3.35
CA ALA A 31 2.54 4.58 3.17
C ALA A 31 1.95 5.69 2.29
N VAL A 32 1.25 5.33 1.21
CA VAL A 32 0.61 6.25 0.26
C VAL A 32 -0.63 6.91 0.87
N LEU A 33 -1.53 6.13 1.47
CA LEU A 33 -2.74 6.64 2.11
C LEU A 33 -2.46 7.34 3.45
N SER A 34 -1.20 7.44 3.86
CA SER A 34 -0.77 7.96 5.16
C SER A 34 -1.55 7.32 6.33
N CYS A 35 -1.80 6.01 6.21
CA CYS A 35 -2.68 5.23 7.06
C CYS A 35 -1.91 4.08 7.72
N SER A 36 -2.31 3.64 8.92
CA SER A 36 -1.66 2.49 9.57
C SER A 36 -2.03 1.18 8.88
N THR A 37 -1.07 0.25 8.75
CA THR A 37 -1.32 -1.11 8.24
C THR A 37 -2.40 -1.84 9.04
N GLN A 38 -2.54 -1.54 10.33
CA GLN A 38 -3.60 -2.07 11.19
C GLN A 38 -5.00 -1.62 10.75
N LEU A 39 -5.13 -0.38 10.26
CA LEU A 39 -6.40 0.13 9.76
C LEU A 39 -6.75 -0.49 8.40
N LEU A 40 -5.74 -0.76 7.59
CA LEU A 40 -5.85 -1.52 6.34
C LEU A 40 -6.27 -2.98 6.59
N GLU A 41 -5.65 -3.66 7.54
CA GLU A 41 -6.07 -5.01 7.94
C GLU A 41 -7.49 -5.03 8.50
N ARG A 42 -7.87 -4.03 9.30
CA ARG A 42 -9.26 -3.86 9.75
C ARG A 42 -10.23 -3.71 8.56
N ASN A 43 -9.89 -2.88 7.57
CA ASN A 43 -10.73 -2.69 6.38
C ASN A 43 -10.81 -3.96 5.52
N ARG A 44 -9.72 -4.74 5.45
CA ARG A 44 -9.70 -6.06 4.83
C ARG A 44 -10.67 -7.03 5.51
N TRP A 45 -10.67 -7.07 6.84
CA TRP A 45 -11.59 -7.92 7.60
C TRP A 45 -13.04 -7.44 7.53
N ALA A 46 -13.24 -6.13 7.34
CA ALA A 46 -14.56 -5.55 7.09
C ALA A 46 -15.07 -5.79 5.65
N GLY A 47 -14.32 -6.50 4.81
CA GLY A 47 -14.69 -6.77 3.41
C GLY A 47 -14.62 -5.54 2.50
N THR A 48 -13.98 -4.47 2.96
CA THR A 48 -13.83 -3.18 2.25
C THR A 48 -12.39 -2.94 1.78
N GLY A 49 -11.46 -3.85 2.07
CA GLY A 49 -10.04 -3.74 1.73
C GLY A 49 -9.54 -4.93 0.93
N GLU A 50 -9.10 -4.68 -0.30
CA GLU A 50 -8.45 -5.67 -1.15
C GLU A 50 -7.07 -6.05 -0.57
N ASP A 51 -6.67 -7.33 -0.67
CA ASP A 51 -5.33 -7.82 -0.24
C ASP A 51 -4.19 -7.14 -1.03
N LYS A 52 -4.49 -6.74 -2.26
CA LYS A 52 -3.62 -5.98 -3.17
C LYS A 52 -4.49 -5.03 -3.98
N THR A 53 -4.08 -3.77 -4.02
CA THR A 53 -4.82 -2.71 -4.73
C THR A 53 -3.95 -2.15 -5.83
N ASN A 54 -4.57 -1.88 -6.97
CA ASN A 54 -3.92 -1.30 -8.14
C ASN A 54 -3.71 0.20 -7.88
N LYS A 55 -2.69 0.80 -8.49
CA LYS A 55 -2.50 2.27 -8.41
C LYS A 55 -3.74 3.06 -8.84
N ALA A 56 -4.42 2.62 -9.90
CA ALA A 56 -5.63 3.27 -10.42
C ALA A 56 -6.76 3.32 -9.37
N ASP A 57 -6.90 2.28 -8.58
CA ASP A 57 -7.95 2.13 -7.57
C ASP A 57 -7.67 3.00 -6.33
N LEU A 58 -6.39 3.31 -6.07
CA LEU A 58 -5.93 4.24 -5.03
C LEU A 58 -6.08 5.73 -5.41
N LEU A 59 -6.25 6.03 -6.69
CA LEU A 59 -6.33 7.39 -7.24
C LEU A 59 -7.76 7.82 -7.59
N THR A 60 -8.74 6.91 -7.48
CA THR A 60 -10.17 7.16 -7.75
C THR A 60 -10.91 7.53 -6.47
#